data_AF-A0A7S8CCM7-F1
#
_entry.id   AF-A0A7S8CCM7-F1
#
_cell.length_a   1.000
_cell.length_b   1.000
_cell.length_c   1.000
_cell.angle_alpha   90.00
_cell.angle_beta   90.00
_cell.angle_gamma   90.00
#
_symmetry.space_group_name_H-M   'P 1'
#
loop_
_entity.id
_entity.type
_entity.pdbx_description
1 polymer ?
#
loop_
_entity_poly.entity_id
_entity_poly.type
_entity_poly.pdbx_seq_one_letter_code
_entity_poly.pdbx_strand_id
1 'polypeptide(L)'
;MSKGIQYDNQYLLDTAKKHKEQFTSIAKWNTFAKQNDLPLATTYIKRFGTWNEVKESIGNSTNKQHRPKEYTDENLHQVINLHKEHFKTINHWNQYAALNNLPPFLTLERRLGRELIEEVLEKQFVIDDYGKILREVFPSKSPTVQEWTQISQEQDLPSTSTIIRHYGSWKKMKKEVYE
;
A
#
# COMPACT_ATOMS: atom_id res chain seq x y z
N MET A 1 20.97 -24.80 -30.80
CA MET A 1 20.43 -25.46 -29.60
C MET A 1 21.54 -25.55 -28.57
N SER A 2 21.52 -24.73 -27.52
CA SER A 2 22.54 -24.78 -26.47
C SER A 2 22.29 -26.02 -25.60
N LYS A 3 23.29 -26.90 -25.46
CA LYS A 3 23.22 -28.06 -24.56
C LYS A 3 22.95 -27.53 -23.14
N GLY A 4 21.80 -27.86 -22.58
CA GLY A 4 21.45 -27.47 -21.21
C GLY A 4 22.46 -28.06 -20.24
N ILE A 5 23.27 -27.21 -19.61
CA ILE A 5 24.14 -27.62 -18.52
C ILE A 5 23.22 -28.13 -17.40
N GLN A 6 23.26 -29.44 -17.15
CA GLN A 6 22.44 -30.06 -16.13
C GLN A 6 23.20 -29.99 -14.81
N TYR A 7 22.81 -29.03 -13.96
CA TYR A 7 23.29 -28.96 -12.59
C TYR A 7 22.55 -30.00 -11.73
N ASP A 8 23.31 -30.76 -10.94
CA ASP A 8 22.75 -31.56 -9.86
C ASP A 8 22.42 -30.69 -8.63
N ASN A 9 21.59 -31.22 -7.73
CA ASN A 9 21.12 -30.46 -6.57
C ASN A 9 22.25 -30.15 -5.58
N GLN A 10 23.26 -31.01 -5.48
CA GLN A 10 24.36 -30.86 -4.52
C GLN A 10 25.26 -29.69 -4.92
N TYR A 11 25.65 -29.63 -6.19
CA TYR A 11 26.40 -28.52 -6.79
C TYR A 11 25.69 -27.18 -6.56
N LEU A 12 24.38 -27.13 -6.76
CA LEU A 12 23.58 -25.92 -6.54
C LEU A 12 23.67 -25.47 -5.08
N LEU A 13 23.41 -26.36 -4.12
CA LEU A 13 23.46 -26.04 -2.70
C LEU A 13 24.86 -25.63 -2.24
N ASP A 14 25.91 -26.30 -2.72
CA ASP A 14 27.29 -25.98 -2.36
C ASP A 14 27.72 -24.62 -2.92
N THR A 15 27.31 -24.31 -4.16
CA THR A 15 27.52 -22.99 -4.77
C THR A 15 26.81 -21.89 -3.97
N ALA A 16 25.55 -22.13 -3.59
CA ALA A 16 24.75 -21.18 -2.81
C ALA A 16 25.33 -20.96 -1.40
N LYS A 17 25.82 -22.03 -0.73
CA LYS A 17 26.52 -21.95 0.56
C LYS A 17 27.84 -21.20 0.45
N LYS A 18 28.64 -21.49 -0.57
CA LYS A 18 29.93 -20.81 -0.83
C LYS A 18 29.76 -19.30 -1.01
N HIS A 19 28.65 -18.88 -1.62
CA HIS A 19 28.38 -17.48 -1.94
C HIS A 19 27.20 -16.90 -1.11
N LYS A 20 27.05 -17.37 0.14
CA LYS A 20 25.91 -17.05 1.01
C LYS A 20 25.63 -15.55 1.17
N GLU A 21 26.66 -14.72 1.24
CA GLU A 21 26.54 -13.25 1.39
C GLU A 21 25.90 -12.57 0.17
N GLN A 22 26.07 -13.15 -1.02
CA GLN A 22 25.47 -12.66 -2.25
C GLN A 22 24.08 -13.27 -2.48
N PHE A 23 23.81 -14.43 -1.86
CA PHE A 23 22.58 -15.22 -1.96
C PHE A 23 21.41 -14.64 -1.14
N THR A 24 21.05 -13.38 -1.38
CA THR A 24 20.05 -12.62 -0.59
C THR A 24 18.72 -12.45 -1.33
N SER A 25 18.67 -11.53 -2.30
CA SER A 25 17.55 -11.32 -3.20
C SER A 25 17.83 -11.93 -4.58
N ILE A 26 16.77 -12.29 -5.31
CA ILE A 26 16.87 -12.83 -6.67
C ILE A 26 17.64 -11.88 -7.59
N ALA A 27 17.39 -10.57 -7.49
CA ALA A 27 18.07 -9.57 -8.32
C ALA A 27 19.56 -9.51 -8.03
N LYS A 28 19.95 -9.42 -6.74
CA LYS A 28 21.37 -9.39 -6.33
C LYS A 28 22.09 -10.68 -6.74
N TRP A 29 21.47 -11.85 -6.51
CA TRP A 29 22.03 -13.13 -6.92
C TRP A 29 22.21 -13.22 -8.44
N ASN A 30 21.20 -12.86 -9.24
CA ASN A 30 21.28 -12.96 -10.69
C ASN A 30 22.38 -12.08 -11.28
N THR A 31 22.59 -10.87 -10.73
CA THR A 31 23.70 -10.00 -11.15
C THR A 31 25.05 -10.66 -10.84
N PHE A 32 25.23 -11.14 -9.60
CA PHE A 32 26.44 -11.83 -9.18
C PHE A 32 26.70 -13.10 -10.00
N ALA A 33 25.67 -13.91 -10.22
CA ALA A 33 25.77 -15.18 -10.93
C ALA A 33 26.19 -14.99 -12.39
N LYS A 34 25.66 -13.98 -13.09
CA LYS A 34 26.06 -13.65 -14.47
C LYS A 34 27.54 -13.24 -14.57
N GLN A 35 28.06 -12.53 -13.57
CA GLN A 35 29.46 -12.08 -13.57
C GLN A 35 30.45 -13.21 -13.26
N ASN A 36 29.98 -14.31 -12.68
CA ASN A 36 30.80 -15.43 -12.21
C ASN A 36 30.45 -16.75 -12.93
N ASP A 37 29.69 -16.70 -14.03
CA ASP A 37 29.20 -17.87 -14.78
C ASP A 37 28.52 -18.95 -13.90
N LEU A 38 27.74 -18.50 -12.91
CA LEU A 38 27.01 -19.37 -11.98
C LEU A 38 25.54 -19.56 -12.39
N PRO A 39 24.86 -20.59 -11.87
CA PRO A 39 23.43 -20.79 -12.10
C PRO A 39 22.57 -19.61 -11.62
N LEU A 40 21.64 -19.18 -12.47
CA LEU A 40 20.67 -18.14 -12.12
C LEU A 40 19.66 -18.63 -11.08
N ALA A 41 19.01 -17.69 -10.38
CA ALA A 41 17.98 -18.00 -9.38
C ALA A 41 16.85 -18.88 -9.94
N THR A 42 16.51 -18.74 -11.22
CA THR A 42 15.50 -19.56 -11.89
C THR A 42 15.86 -21.04 -11.92
N THR A 43 17.16 -21.38 -12.02
CA THR A 43 17.64 -22.77 -11.93
C THR A 43 17.39 -23.35 -10.54
N TYR A 44 17.69 -22.58 -9.49
CA TYR A 44 17.42 -22.96 -8.11
C TYR A 44 15.92 -23.15 -7.86
N ILE A 45 15.10 -22.18 -8.23
CA ILE A 45 13.63 -22.22 -8.07
C ILE A 45 13.04 -23.46 -8.77
N LYS A 46 13.46 -23.75 -10.00
CA LYS A 46 12.99 -24.95 -10.73
C LYS A 46 13.32 -26.27 -10.04
N ARG A 47 14.39 -26.33 -9.24
CA ARG A 47 14.85 -27.56 -8.55
C ARG A 47 14.29 -27.71 -7.14
N PHE A 48 14.17 -26.60 -6.42
CA PHE A 48 13.89 -26.58 -4.98
C PHE A 48 12.56 -25.92 -4.63
N GLY A 49 11.77 -25.47 -5.63
CA GLY A 49 10.47 -24.83 -5.41
C GLY A 49 10.60 -23.30 -5.40
N THR A 50 10.82 -22.73 -4.23
CA THR A 50 10.85 -21.29 -4.00
C THR A 50 12.24 -20.80 -3.59
N TRP A 51 12.49 -19.51 -3.78
CA TRP A 51 13.76 -18.89 -3.36
C TRP A 51 13.97 -18.97 -1.83
N ASN A 52 12.89 -18.93 -1.06
CA ASN A 52 12.97 -19.06 0.39
C ASN A 52 13.34 -20.49 0.81
N GLU A 53 12.79 -21.53 0.19
CA GLU A 53 13.17 -22.94 0.47
C GLU A 53 14.66 -23.19 0.19
N VAL A 54 15.21 -22.57 -0.86
CA VAL A 54 16.66 -22.64 -1.14
C VAL A 54 17.47 -21.95 -0.04
N LYS A 55 17.03 -20.75 0.40
CA LYS A 55 17.69 -20.02 1.49
C LYS A 55 17.65 -20.78 2.80
N GLU A 56 16.53 -21.43 3.13
CA GLU A 56 16.39 -22.30 4.30
C GLU A 56 17.37 -23.48 4.22
N SER A 57 17.48 -24.10 3.06
CA SER A 57 18.39 -25.24 2.81
C SER A 57 19.88 -24.89 3.01
N ILE A 58 20.24 -23.61 2.93
CA ILE A 58 21.61 -23.11 3.18
C ILE A 58 21.75 -22.33 4.51
N GLY A 59 20.70 -22.36 5.35
CA GLY A 59 20.63 -21.67 6.63
C GLY A 59 20.76 -20.14 6.50
N ASN A 60 20.23 -19.55 5.43
CA ASN A 60 20.18 -18.10 5.23
C ASN A 60 18.83 -17.53 5.67
N SER A 61 18.78 -16.23 5.98
CA SER A 61 17.55 -15.57 6.39
C SER A 61 16.54 -15.54 5.24
N THR A 62 15.34 -16.06 5.50
CA THR A 62 14.22 -15.93 4.57
C THR A 62 13.62 -14.55 4.69
N ASN A 63 13.12 -14.05 3.56
CA ASN A 63 12.23 -12.92 3.65
C ASN A 63 10.94 -13.54 4.18
N LYS A 64 10.51 -13.16 5.38
CA LYS A 64 9.15 -13.48 5.81
C LYS A 64 8.26 -13.02 4.67
N GLN A 65 7.56 -13.96 4.04
CA GLN A 65 6.50 -13.56 3.13
C GLN A 65 5.64 -12.62 3.97
N HIS A 66 5.49 -11.37 3.52
CA HIS A 66 4.35 -10.57 3.97
C HIS A 66 3.14 -11.30 3.40
N ARG A 67 2.76 -12.42 4.04
CA ARG A 67 1.45 -13.01 3.81
C ARG A 67 0.51 -11.88 4.22
N PRO A 68 -0.28 -11.33 3.28
CA PRO A 68 -1.23 -10.29 3.64
C PRO A 68 -2.02 -10.82 4.83
N LYS A 69 -2.16 -10.03 5.89
CA LYS A 69 -2.99 -10.40 7.04
C LYS A 69 -4.36 -10.79 6.44
N GLU A 70 -4.77 -12.05 6.62
CA GLU A 70 -6.03 -12.51 6.05
C GLU A 70 -7.15 -11.83 6.82
N TYR A 71 -7.86 -10.93 6.13
CA TYR A 71 -9.05 -10.28 6.65
C TYR A 71 -10.26 -11.04 6.10
N THR A 72 -10.99 -11.72 6.98
CA THR A 72 -12.34 -12.19 6.68
C THR A 72 -13.31 -11.01 6.78
N ASP A 73 -14.45 -11.10 6.12
CA ASP A 73 -15.40 -10.00 6.10
C ASP A 73 -15.97 -9.76 7.51
N GLU A 74 -16.16 -10.82 8.31
CA GLU A 74 -16.55 -10.74 9.73
C GLU A 74 -15.51 -10.00 10.58
N ASN A 75 -14.21 -10.28 10.36
CA ASN A 75 -13.14 -9.58 11.07
C ASN A 75 -13.14 -8.09 10.70
N LEU A 76 -13.43 -7.75 9.44
CA LEU A 76 -13.51 -6.35 9.01
C LEU A 76 -14.70 -5.62 9.61
N HIS A 77 -15.86 -6.27 9.74
CA HIS A 77 -17.01 -5.72 10.46
C HIS A 77 -16.70 -5.40 11.92
N GLN A 78 -16.00 -6.32 12.61
CA GLN A 78 -15.58 -6.09 13.99
C GLN A 78 -14.62 -4.91 14.08
N VAL A 79 -13.67 -4.79 13.16
CA VAL A 79 -12.73 -3.66 13.10
C VAL A 79 -13.47 -2.34 12.92
N ILE A 80 -14.43 -2.25 12.00
CA ILE A 80 -15.19 -1.01 11.79
C ILE A 80 -15.98 -0.64 13.04
N ASN A 81 -16.71 -1.60 13.62
CA ASN A 81 -17.53 -1.35 14.80
C ASN A 81 -16.70 -0.91 16.02
N LEU A 82 -15.57 -1.57 16.27
CA LEU A 82 -14.72 -1.28 17.42
C LEU A 82 -14.04 0.09 17.31
N HIS A 83 -13.71 0.53 16.09
CA HIS A 83 -12.91 1.73 15.85
C HIS A 83 -13.68 2.84 15.12
N LYS A 84 -15.02 2.79 15.13
CA LYS A 84 -15.88 3.72 14.38
C LYS A 84 -15.62 5.19 14.65
N GLU A 85 -15.25 5.55 15.88
CA GLU A 85 -14.93 6.91 16.29
C GLU A 85 -13.70 7.52 15.58
N HIS A 86 -12.82 6.67 15.03
CA HIS A 86 -11.65 7.09 14.28
C HIS A 86 -11.92 7.25 12.77
N PHE A 87 -13.14 7.00 12.31
CA PHE A 87 -13.52 7.25 10.91
C PHE A 87 -13.94 8.72 10.68
N LYS A 88 -13.00 9.64 10.93
CA LYS A 88 -13.20 11.08 10.66
C LYS A 88 -13.11 11.38 9.18
N THR A 89 -12.01 10.99 8.57
CA THR A 89 -11.71 11.06 7.12
C THR A 89 -10.96 9.79 6.70
N ILE A 90 -10.90 9.49 5.41
CA ILE A 90 -10.14 8.34 4.89
C ILE A 90 -8.66 8.43 5.29
N ASN A 91 -8.06 9.63 5.22
CA ASN A 91 -6.67 9.84 5.64
C ASN A 91 -6.47 9.64 7.14
N HIS A 92 -7.37 10.18 7.97
CA HIS A 92 -7.31 9.99 9.41
C HIS A 92 -7.43 8.51 9.77
N TRP A 93 -8.35 7.77 9.14
CA TRP A 93 -8.46 6.32 9.31
C TRP A 93 -7.17 5.61 8.90
N ASN A 94 -6.60 5.91 7.73
CA ASN A 94 -5.39 5.23 7.26
C ASN A 94 -4.18 5.47 8.19
N GLN A 95 -4.04 6.68 8.75
CA GLN A 95 -3.01 6.97 9.74
C GLN A 95 -3.24 6.17 11.03
N TYR A 96 -4.47 6.19 11.56
CA TYR A 96 -4.86 5.41 12.72
C TYR A 96 -4.64 3.91 12.51
N ALA A 97 -5.04 3.39 11.36
CA ALA A 97 -4.96 1.99 11.03
C ALA A 97 -3.50 1.51 10.92
N ALA A 98 -2.61 2.33 10.35
CA ALA A 98 -1.19 2.04 10.31
C ALA A 98 -0.57 1.92 11.71
N LEU A 99 -0.93 2.82 12.63
CA LEU A 99 -0.44 2.81 14.01
C LEU A 99 -0.95 1.60 14.81
N ASN A 100 -2.17 1.13 14.52
CA ASN A 100 -2.83 0.05 15.24
C ASN A 100 -2.76 -1.30 14.50
N ASN A 101 -1.99 -1.40 13.41
CA ASN A 101 -1.86 -2.61 12.61
C ASN A 101 -3.21 -3.18 12.11
N LEU A 102 -4.09 -2.26 11.69
CA LEU A 102 -5.43 -2.48 11.14
C LEU A 102 -5.42 -2.36 9.60
N PRO A 103 -6.47 -2.85 8.92
CA PRO A 103 -6.59 -2.73 7.47
C PRO A 103 -6.78 -1.26 7.05
N PRO A 104 -6.11 -0.81 5.96
CA PRO A 104 -6.37 0.51 5.40
C PRO A 104 -7.80 0.57 4.82
N PHE A 105 -8.32 1.79 4.65
CA PHE A 105 -9.69 2.01 4.16
C PHE A 105 -9.97 1.28 2.83
N LEU A 106 -8.99 1.30 1.92
CA LEU A 106 -9.11 0.64 0.62
C LEU A 106 -9.34 -0.88 0.74
N THR A 107 -8.79 -1.52 1.79
CA THR A 107 -9.03 -2.95 2.05
C THR A 107 -10.46 -3.16 2.53
N LEU A 108 -10.97 -2.30 3.41
CA LEU A 108 -12.36 -2.34 3.86
C LEU A 108 -13.31 -2.17 2.67
N GLU A 109 -13.12 -1.11 1.88
CA GLU A 109 -13.96 -0.78 0.74
C GLU A 109 -14.00 -1.89 -0.31
N ARG A 110 -12.84 -2.50 -0.62
CA ARG A 110 -12.77 -3.59 -1.60
C ARG A 110 -13.48 -4.86 -1.17
N ARG A 111 -13.60 -5.10 0.14
CA ARG A 111 -14.13 -6.35 0.71
C ARG A 111 -15.59 -6.22 1.10
N LEU A 112 -15.93 -5.11 1.75
CA LEU A 112 -17.26 -4.86 2.31
C LEU A 112 -18.12 -3.97 1.41
N GLY A 113 -17.51 -3.23 0.49
CA GLY A 113 -18.21 -2.19 -0.27
C GLY A 113 -18.38 -0.91 0.56
N ARG A 114 -18.52 0.22 -0.13
CA ARG A 114 -18.66 1.53 0.52
C ARG A 114 -19.98 1.69 1.24
N GLU A 115 -21.07 1.21 0.64
CA GLU A 115 -22.43 1.35 1.19
C GLU A 115 -22.53 0.73 2.59
N LEU A 116 -21.99 -0.47 2.77
CA LEU A 116 -21.96 -1.17 4.06
C LEU A 116 -21.15 -0.40 5.12
N ILE A 117 -20.01 0.18 4.72
CA ILE A 117 -19.16 0.97 5.61
C ILE A 117 -19.90 2.24 6.06
N GLU A 118 -20.61 2.90 5.15
CA GLU A 118 -21.42 4.09 5.43
C GLU A 118 -22.62 3.78 6.33
N GLU A 119 -23.27 2.64 6.11
CA GLU A 119 -24.37 2.15 6.95
C GLU A 119 -23.91 1.91 8.39
N VAL A 120 -22.83 1.15 8.60
CA VAL A 120 -22.31 0.83 9.93
C VAL A 120 -21.84 2.07 10.68
N LEU A 121 -21.34 3.07 9.95
CA LEU A 121 -20.84 4.30 10.55
C LEU A 121 -21.92 5.37 10.71
N GLU A 122 -23.16 5.08 10.30
CA GLU A 122 -24.29 6.03 10.26
C GLU A 122 -23.89 7.38 9.66
N LYS A 123 -22.93 7.33 8.73
CA LYS A 123 -22.23 8.50 8.21
C LYS A 123 -21.88 8.23 6.76
N GLN A 124 -22.40 9.07 5.88
CA GLN A 124 -21.91 9.10 4.52
C GLN A 124 -20.46 9.58 4.53
N PHE A 125 -19.56 8.77 3.98
CA PHE A 125 -18.25 9.27 3.62
C PHE A 125 -18.46 10.11 2.39
N VAL A 126 -18.60 11.40 2.65
CA VAL A 126 -18.38 12.42 1.67
C VAL A 126 -16.98 12.14 1.11
N ILE A 127 -16.91 11.57 -0.10
CA ILE A 127 -15.69 11.19 -0.81
C ILE A 127 -14.87 12.45 -0.97
N ASP A 128 -14.11 12.87 0.05
CA ASP A 128 -13.31 14.08 -0.03
C ASP A 128 -14.04 15.17 -0.86
N ASP A 129 -15.35 15.42 -0.61
CA ASP A 129 -16.14 16.36 -1.42
C ASP A 129 -15.74 17.73 -0.93
N TYR A 130 -14.51 18.03 -1.27
CA TYR A 130 -13.85 19.27 -1.06
C TYR A 130 -14.74 20.37 -1.63
N GLY A 131 -15.54 20.11 -2.67
CA GLY A 131 -16.56 21.00 -3.19
C GLY A 131 -17.64 21.34 -2.17
N LYS A 132 -18.23 20.35 -1.51
CA LYS A 132 -19.20 20.55 -0.42
C LYS A 132 -18.57 21.30 0.76
N ILE A 133 -17.39 20.88 1.23
CA ILE A 133 -16.67 21.56 2.32
C ILE A 133 -16.39 23.02 1.94
N LEU A 134 -15.93 23.25 0.70
CA LEU A 134 -15.68 24.58 0.17
C LEU A 134 -16.96 25.42 0.16
N ARG A 135 -18.10 24.86 -0.26
CA ARG A 135 -19.40 25.57 -0.26
C ARG A 135 -19.98 25.78 1.13
N GLU A 136 -19.69 24.92 2.10
CA GLU A 136 -20.11 25.14 3.49
C GLU A 136 -19.36 26.32 4.12
N VAL A 137 -18.05 26.41 3.88
CA VAL A 137 -17.22 27.50 4.42
C VAL A 137 -17.40 28.80 3.61
N PHE A 138 -17.56 28.68 2.30
CA PHE A 138 -17.68 29.79 1.36
C PHE A 138 -18.92 29.62 0.45
N PRO A 139 -20.15 29.83 0.95
CA PRO A 139 -21.37 29.51 0.21
C PRO A 139 -21.60 30.37 -1.03
N SER A 140 -21.17 31.63 -1.00
CA SER A 140 -21.57 32.63 -2.01
C SER A 140 -20.45 33.02 -2.97
N LYS A 141 -19.19 32.71 -2.67
CA LYS A 141 -18.04 33.10 -3.50
C LYS A 141 -16.89 32.11 -3.36
N SER A 142 -16.17 31.84 -4.45
CA SER A 142 -14.97 30.99 -4.36
C SER A 142 -13.87 31.66 -3.51
N PRO A 143 -13.19 30.94 -2.60
CA PRO A 143 -12.08 31.49 -1.83
C PRO A 143 -10.82 31.69 -2.68
N THR A 144 -9.97 32.61 -2.25
CA THR A 144 -8.56 32.66 -2.64
C THR A 144 -7.77 31.56 -1.93
N VAL A 145 -6.58 31.25 -2.46
CA VAL A 145 -5.66 30.29 -1.82
C VAL A 145 -5.29 30.73 -0.41
N GLN A 146 -5.09 32.04 -0.19
CA GLN A 146 -4.73 32.58 1.12
C GLN A 146 -5.89 32.48 2.13
N GLU A 147 -7.10 32.88 1.73
CA GLU A 147 -8.31 32.75 2.58
C GLU A 147 -8.52 31.29 3.00
N TRP A 148 -8.40 30.33 2.06
CA TRP A 148 -8.53 28.92 2.40
C TRP A 148 -7.42 28.41 3.31
N THR A 149 -6.17 28.79 3.04
CA THR A 149 -5.02 28.35 3.84
C THR A 149 -5.19 28.75 5.30
N GLN A 150 -5.63 29.98 5.57
CA GLN A 150 -5.88 30.46 6.92
C GLN A 150 -6.99 29.65 7.62
N ILE A 151 -8.16 29.53 7.00
CA ILE A 151 -9.31 28.84 7.61
C ILE A 151 -9.04 27.35 7.79
N SER A 152 -8.33 26.72 6.83
CA SER A 152 -8.07 25.28 6.91
C SER A 152 -7.19 24.89 8.09
N GLN A 153 -6.28 25.78 8.51
CA GLN A 153 -5.45 25.57 9.69
C GLN A 153 -6.25 25.72 10.99
N GLU A 154 -7.18 26.67 11.04
CA GLU A 154 -8.00 26.95 12.22
C GLU A 154 -9.07 25.88 12.48
N GLN A 155 -9.63 25.29 11.42
CA GLN A 155 -10.79 24.40 11.50
C GLN A 155 -10.47 22.92 11.22
N ASP A 156 -9.19 22.54 11.18
CA ASP A 156 -8.75 21.17 10.85
C ASP A 156 -9.32 20.66 9.51
N LEU A 157 -9.38 21.55 8.50
CA LEU A 157 -9.91 21.24 7.16
C LEU A 157 -8.79 20.81 6.21
N PRO A 158 -9.13 20.24 5.04
CA PRO A 158 -8.15 19.83 4.04
C PRO A 158 -7.26 21.00 3.59
N SER A 159 -5.94 20.78 3.61
CA SER A 159 -4.97 21.79 3.18
C SER A 159 -5.17 22.21 1.71
N THR A 160 -4.71 23.41 1.36
CA THR A 160 -4.66 23.88 -0.04
C THR A 160 -4.01 22.86 -0.98
N SER A 161 -2.91 22.24 -0.56
CA SER A 161 -2.21 21.21 -1.35
C SER A 161 -3.09 19.98 -1.61
N THR A 162 -3.90 19.60 -0.62
CA THR A 162 -4.86 18.49 -0.74
C THR A 162 -5.93 18.80 -1.80
N ILE A 163 -6.50 20.01 -1.75
CA ILE A 163 -7.48 20.50 -2.74
C ILE A 163 -6.87 20.54 -4.15
N ILE A 164 -5.65 21.10 -4.28
CA ILE A 164 -4.95 21.16 -5.57
C ILE A 164 -4.66 19.77 -6.12
N ARG A 165 -4.24 18.82 -5.28
CA ARG A 165 -3.99 17.44 -5.71
C ARG A 165 -5.26 16.77 -6.24
N HIS A 166 -6.41 17.05 -5.63
CA HIS A 166 -7.69 16.48 -6.04
C HIS A 166 -8.18 17.06 -7.38
N TYR A 167 -8.23 18.39 -7.51
CA TYR A 167 -8.76 19.06 -8.70
C TYR A 167 -7.70 19.31 -9.79
N GLY A 168 -6.42 19.06 -9.52
CA GLY A 168 -5.27 19.37 -10.36
C GLY A 168 -4.79 20.82 -10.29
N SER A 169 -5.69 21.79 -10.12
CA SER A 169 -5.34 23.21 -9.88
C SER A 169 -6.44 23.96 -9.13
N TRP A 170 -6.08 25.05 -8.46
CA TRP A 170 -7.04 25.92 -7.77
C TRP A 170 -8.06 26.54 -8.74
N LYS A 171 -7.62 26.92 -9.95
CA LYS A 171 -8.49 27.46 -10.99
C LYS A 171 -9.52 26.42 -11.46
N LYS A 172 -9.09 25.17 -11.65
CA LYS A 172 -9.97 24.08 -12.04
C LYS A 172 -10.98 23.75 -10.93
N MET A 173 -10.54 23.74 -9.67
CA MET A 173 -11.44 23.63 -8.51
C MET A 173 -12.53 24.72 -8.54
N LYS A 174 -12.17 25.99 -8.73
CA LYS A 174 -13.16 27.09 -8.76
C LYS A 174 -14.24 26.85 -9.81
N LYS A 175 -13.82 26.48 -11.01
CA LYS A 175 -14.72 26.18 -12.12
C LYS A 175 -15.64 25.00 -11.82
N GLU A 176 -15.12 23.92 -11.25
CA GLU A 176 -15.95 22.72 -10.98
C GLU A 176 -16.88 22.90 -9.78
N VAL A 177 -16.47 23.69 -8.79
CA VAL A 177 -17.23 23.84 -7.54
C VAL A 177 -18.19 25.01 -7.59
N TYR A 178 -17.88 26.13 -8.26
CA TYR A 178 -18.63 27.39 -8.17
C TYR A 178 -19.24 27.91 -9.47
N GLU A 179 -18.87 27.33 -10.63
CA GLU A 179 -19.44 27.68 -11.95
C GLU A 179 -20.28 26.52 -12.49
#